data_AF-A0A966DNY2-F1
#
_entry.id   AF-A0A966DNY2-F1
#
_cell.length_a   1.000
_cell.length_b   1.000
_cell.length_c   1.000
_cell.angle_alpha   90.00
_cell.angle_beta   90.00
_cell.angle_gamma   90.00
#
_symmetry.space_group_name_H-M   'P 1'
#
loop_
_entity.id
_entity.type
_entity.pdbx_description
1 polymer ?
#
loop_
_entity_poly.entity_id
_entity_poly.type
_entity_poly.pdbx_seq_one_letter_code
_entity_poly.pdbx_strand_id
1 'polypeptide(L)'
;MDNRWIKIGALGLLLALAAGLRFADLSRSAVRSDEINFLNYVERNQSLVDLWKTPPWFNQIPLADSVPIVWARLTRQAASEAVVRQPFALLGWLTVAFGALWATRRRGLGAGLLLGAWLAILPFHVYHSREAYYYVLVMTCSAGMAWRGADFAAKLRGGGRVLAREYAEWTAWTLLACMGHMSVWVVAGVAWLVLAGSGWTGQSAAGRKRHGVAMGLVAAALAAGMIRWVLRALYEMRRAAADPSAHIGSAFDFVGPRVLPFFAGGANAIGIAILAAALAAAGWVFWKSRGRPGRGDPLYGTLAWLALGGL
;
A
#
# COMPACT_ATOMS: atom_id res chain seq x y z
N MET A 1 -0.27 -24.57 -30.25
CA MET A 1 0.04 -24.51 -28.81
C MET A 1 -0.78 -23.40 -28.18
N ASP A 2 -1.62 -23.74 -27.21
CA ASP A 2 -2.52 -22.77 -26.59
C ASP A 2 -1.77 -21.60 -25.97
N ASN A 3 -2.21 -20.39 -26.29
CA ASN A 3 -1.71 -19.12 -25.76
C ASN A 3 -1.81 -19.05 -24.21
N ARG A 4 -2.50 -20.01 -23.57
CA ARG A 4 -2.57 -20.21 -22.13
C ARG A 4 -1.21 -20.55 -21.51
N TRP A 5 -0.42 -21.43 -22.12
CA TRP A 5 0.87 -21.83 -21.56
C TRP A 5 1.90 -20.71 -21.61
N ILE A 6 1.86 -19.90 -22.68
CA ILE A 6 2.67 -18.69 -22.80
C ILE A 6 2.33 -17.69 -21.69
N LYS A 7 1.03 -17.45 -21.43
CA LYS A 7 0.57 -16.58 -20.35
C LYS A 7 1.04 -17.05 -18.97
N ILE A 8 0.87 -18.34 -18.68
CA ILE A 8 1.28 -18.94 -17.41
C ILE A 8 2.80 -18.88 -17.26
N GLY A 9 3.55 -19.24 -18.31
CA GLY A 9 5.01 -19.19 -18.30
C GLY A 9 5.54 -17.78 -18.07
N ALA A 10 4.98 -16.77 -18.76
CA ALA A 10 5.40 -15.38 -18.59
C ALA A 10 5.12 -14.85 -17.17
N LEU A 11 3.94 -15.12 -16.61
CA LEU A 11 3.63 -14.76 -15.23
C LEU A 11 4.50 -15.54 -14.23
N GLY A 12 4.76 -16.82 -14.49
CA GLY A 12 5.63 -17.65 -13.66
C GLY A 12 7.07 -17.12 -13.60
N LEU A 13 7.64 -16.77 -14.76
CA LEU A 13 8.98 -16.16 -14.84
C LEU A 13 9.04 -14.82 -14.11
N LEU A 14 8.01 -13.98 -14.26
CA LEU A 14 7.91 -12.72 -13.54
C LEU A 14 7.90 -12.94 -12.01
N LEU A 15 7.10 -13.90 -11.52
CA LEU A 15 7.01 -14.21 -10.11
C LEU A 15 8.29 -14.86 -9.57
N ALA A 16 8.99 -15.67 -10.38
CA ALA A 16 10.28 -16.23 -10.04
C ALA A 16 11.35 -15.13 -9.91
N LEU A 17 11.39 -14.17 -10.84
CA LEU A 17 12.25 -12.99 -10.74
C LEU A 17 11.96 -12.20 -9.46
N ALA A 18 10.69 -11.91 -9.21
CA ALA A 18 10.26 -11.16 -8.02
C ALA A 18 10.65 -11.87 -6.71
N ALA A 19 10.53 -13.21 -6.68
CA ALA A 19 10.93 -14.02 -5.54
C ALA A 19 12.46 -14.04 -5.38
N GLY A 20 13.21 -14.26 -6.45
CA GLY A 20 14.69 -14.26 -6.43
C GLY A 20 15.25 -12.97 -5.85
N LEU A 21 14.73 -11.82 -6.27
CA LEU A 21 15.17 -10.52 -5.77
C LEU A 21 14.82 -10.26 -4.30
N ARG A 22 13.79 -10.92 -3.74
CA ARG A 22 13.31 -10.66 -2.37
C ARG A 22 13.81 -11.66 -1.35
N PHE A 23 13.95 -12.92 -1.73
CA PHE A 23 14.35 -13.99 -0.82
C PHE A 23 15.84 -14.30 -0.85
N ALA A 24 16.59 -13.87 -1.87
CA ALA A 24 18.04 -14.07 -1.90
C ALA A 24 18.71 -13.29 -0.76
N ASP A 25 19.64 -13.89 -0.02
CA ASP A 25 20.51 -13.21 0.95
C ASP A 25 19.80 -12.36 2.01
N LEU A 26 18.66 -12.81 2.52
CA LEU A 26 17.92 -12.11 3.58
C LEU A 26 18.72 -11.92 4.88
N SER A 27 19.80 -12.66 5.10
CA SER A 27 20.68 -12.53 6.28
C SER A 27 21.91 -11.63 6.05
N ARG A 28 22.07 -11.02 4.86
CA ARG A 28 23.28 -10.26 4.51
C ARG A 28 23.05 -8.75 4.38
N SER A 29 21.82 -8.28 4.56
CA SER A 29 21.51 -6.85 4.61
C SER A 29 21.77 -6.27 6.01
N ALA A 30 22.25 -5.03 6.06
CA ALA A 30 22.47 -4.32 7.32
C ALA A 30 21.19 -4.31 8.17
N VAL A 31 21.32 -4.65 9.46
CA VAL A 31 20.22 -4.64 10.41
C VAL A 31 20.01 -3.22 10.91
N ARG A 32 18.85 -2.64 10.64
CA ARG A 32 18.48 -1.33 11.19
C ARG A 32 18.14 -1.45 12.67
N SER A 33 18.26 -0.36 13.41
CA SER A 33 17.89 -0.29 14.83
C SER A 33 16.48 -0.83 15.10
N ASP A 34 15.53 -0.56 14.20
CA ASP A 34 14.16 -0.99 14.37
C ASP A 34 13.97 -2.51 14.12
N GLU A 35 14.80 -3.12 13.27
CA GLU A 35 14.78 -4.57 13.04
C GLU A 35 15.28 -5.36 14.26
N ILE A 36 16.18 -4.77 15.05
CA ILE A 36 16.67 -5.37 16.30
C ILE A 36 15.51 -5.62 17.27
N ASN A 37 14.52 -4.71 17.30
CA ASN A 37 13.33 -4.91 18.13
C ASN A 37 12.54 -6.14 17.68
N PHE A 38 12.45 -6.41 16.37
CA PHE A 38 11.72 -7.57 15.85
C PHE A 38 12.42 -8.87 16.18
N LEU A 39 13.75 -8.90 16.12
CA LEU A 39 14.56 -10.02 16.60
C LEU A 39 14.28 -10.29 18.08
N ASN A 40 14.35 -9.25 18.91
CA ASN A 40 14.08 -9.35 20.35
C ASN A 40 12.65 -9.86 20.63
N TYR A 41 11.65 -9.42 19.86
CA TYR A 41 10.27 -9.89 20.04
C TYR A 41 10.12 -11.37 19.72
N VAL A 42 10.76 -11.85 18.67
CA VAL A 42 10.73 -13.27 18.30
C VAL A 42 11.51 -14.10 19.32
N GLU A 43 12.73 -13.68 19.67
CA GLU A 43 13.61 -14.39 20.61
C GLU A 43 12.97 -14.55 21.99
N ARG A 44 12.30 -13.50 22.48
CA ARG A 44 11.60 -13.51 23.79
C ARG A 44 10.19 -14.08 23.72
N ASN A 45 9.76 -14.57 22.56
CA ASN A 45 8.40 -15.05 22.31
C ASN A 45 7.32 -14.04 22.78
N GLN A 46 7.50 -12.77 22.42
CA GLN A 46 6.66 -11.65 22.86
C GLN A 46 5.16 -11.95 22.71
N SER A 47 4.41 -11.73 23.78
CA SER A 47 2.95 -11.84 23.78
C SER A 47 2.34 -10.78 22.85
N LEU A 48 1.50 -11.22 21.90
CA LEU A 48 0.77 -10.30 21.01
C LEU A 48 -0.24 -9.48 21.81
N VAL A 49 -0.86 -10.06 22.82
CA VAL A 49 -1.80 -9.32 23.67
C VAL A 49 -1.09 -8.17 24.38
N ASP A 50 0.09 -8.43 24.93
CA ASP A 50 0.85 -7.42 25.67
C ASP A 50 1.44 -6.37 24.72
N LEU A 51 1.92 -6.79 23.55
CA LEU A 51 2.36 -5.88 22.50
C LEU A 51 1.26 -4.88 22.09
N TRP A 52 0.01 -5.34 21.95
CA TRP A 52 -1.11 -4.49 21.57
C TRP A 52 -1.67 -3.67 22.74
N LYS A 53 -1.60 -4.16 23.98
CA LYS A 53 -1.98 -3.38 25.17
C LYS A 53 -0.95 -2.29 25.47
N THR A 54 0.33 -2.63 25.37
CA THR A 54 1.45 -1.80 25.80
C THR A 54 2.54 -1.80 24.71
N PRO A 55 2.29 -1.14 23.56
CA PRO A 55 3.26 -1.12 22.48
C PRO A 55 4.52 -0.33 22.87
N PRO A 56 5.66 -0.68 22.28
CA PRO A 56 6.96 -0.08 22.57
C PRO A 56 7.00 1.43 22.26
N TRP A 57 6.26 1.85 21.23
CA TRP A 57 6.19 3.23 20.77
C TRP A 57 4.76 3.72 20.88
N PHE A 58 4.55 4.85 21.55
CA PHE A 58 3.20 5.35 21.80
C PHE A 58 2.49 5.82 20.53
N ASN A 59 3.26 6.31 19.55
CA ASN A 59 2.77 6.83 18.26
C ASN A 59 2.73 5.78 17.13
N GLN A 60 3.11 4.52 17.39
CA GLN A 60 3.07 3.46 16.38
C GLN A 60 2.02 2.40 16.73
N ILE A 61 1.44 1.83 15.68
CA ILE A 61 0.48 0.74 15.78
C ILE A 61 1.28 -0.55 15.56
N PRO A 62 1.25 -1.53 16.49
CA PRO A 62 2.16 -2.67 16.47
C PRO A 62 1.72 -3.78 15.49
N LEU A 63 1.08 -3.40 14.37
CA LEU A 63 0.69 -4.35 13.34
C LEU A 63 1.93 -4.94 12.66
N ALA A 64 2.88 -4.10 12.25
CA ALA A 64 4.12 -4.54 11.64
C ALA A 64 4.94 -5.40 12.61
N ASP A 65 5.02 -5.01 13.89
CA ASP A 65 5.71 -5.73 14.96
C ASP A 65 5.11 -7.14 15.19
N SER A 66 3.81 -7.31 14.94
CA SER A 66 3.12 -8.59 15.10
C SER A 66 3.48 -9.60 14.01
N VAL A 67 3.83 -9.13 12.82
CA VAL A 67 4.12 -9.97 11.65
C VAL A 67 5.25 -10.98 11.90
N PRO A 68 6.46 -10.59 12.33
CA PRO A 68 7.55 -11.53 12.56
C PRO A 68 7.26 -12.50 13.72
N ILE A 69 6.52 -12.06 14.75
CA ILE A 69 6.11 -12.93 15.87
C ILE A 69 5.19 -14.04 15.38
N VAL A 70 4.15 -13.69 14.61
CA VAL A 70 3.21 -14.67 14.04
C VAL A 70 3.94 -15.59 13.08
N TRP A 71 4.80 -15.04 12.21
CA TRP A 71 5.56 -15.82 11.24
C TRP A 71 6.47 -16.86 11.90
N ALA A 72 7.25 -16.46 12.91
CA ALA A 72 8.15 -17.37 13.62
C ALA A 72 7.36 -18.49 14.33
N ARG A 73 6.19 -18.19 14.91
CA ARG A 73 5.31 -19.20 15.53
C ARG A 73 4.74 -20.18 14.51
N LEU A 74 4.30 -19.70 13.36
CA LEU A 74 3.74 -20.54 12.29
C LEU A 74 4.80 -21.44 11.66
N THR A 75 6.01 -20.91 11.47
CA THR A 75 7.12 -21.63 10.82
C THR A 75 7.98 -22.44 11.79
N ARG A 76 7.84 -22.20 13.10
CA ARG A 76 8.65 -22.80 14.18
C ARG A 76 10.16 -22.60 14.00
N GLN A 77 10.56 -21.49 13.38
CA GLN A 77 11.97 -21.14 13.19
C GLN A 77 12.49 -20.27 14.34
N ALA A 78 13.76 -20.46 14.70
CA ALA A 78 14.43 -19.63 15.71
C ALA A 78 14.61 -18.19 15.22
N ALA A 79 14.74 -17.24 16.15
CA ALA A 79 14.99 -15.85 15.83
C ALA A 79 16.28 -15.71 15.02
N SER A 80 16.19 -15.09 13.86
CA SER A 80 17.32 -14.70 13.02
C SER A 80 16.89 -13.59 12.08
N GLU A 81 17.85 -12.83 11.54
CA GLU A 81 17.57 -11.77 10.56
C GLU A 81 16.74 -12.28 9.37
N ALA A 82 17.10 -13.45 8.85
CA ALA A 82 16.37 -14.05 7.74
C ALA A 82 14.91 -14.34 8.12
N VAL A 83 14.67 -14.90 9.32
CA VAL A 83 13.33 -15.28 9.78
C VAL A 83 12.43 -14.05 9.95
N VAL A 84 12.94 -12.98 10.53
CA VAL A 84 12.13 -11.76 10.72
C VAL A 84 11.84 -11.05 9.40
N ARG A 85 12.70 -11.18 8.38
CA ARG A 85 12.55 -10.57 7.04
C ARG A 85 11.70 -11.38 6.07
N GLN A 86 11.67 -12.71 6.20
CA GLN A 86 10.86 -13.62 5.35
C GLN A 86 9.40 -13.18 5.12
N PRO A 87 8.60 -12.82 6.15
CA PRO A 87 7.21 -12.44 5.92
C PRO A 87 7.09 -11.12 5.14
N PHE A 88 8.04 -10.21 5.28
CA PHE A 88 8.09 -8.94 4.53
C PHE A 88 8.47 -9.18 3.07
N ALA A 89 9.40 -10.11 2.81
CA ALA A 89 9.75 -10.56 1.46
C ALA A 89 8.55 -11.22 0.77
N LEU A 90 7.78 -12.02 1.52
CA LEU A 90 6.54 -12.63 1.06
C LEU A 90 5.50 -11.56 0.71
N LEU A 91 5.28 -10.55 1.56
CA LEU A 91 4.36 -9.44 1.27
C LEU A 91 4.77 -8.69 0.00
N GLY A 92 6.06 -8.39 -0.18
CA GLY A 92 6.57 -7.76 -1.40
C GLY A 92 6.31 -8.60 -2.65
N TRP A 93 6.56 -9.91 -2.57
CA TRP A 93 6.30 -10.84 -3.67
C TRP A 93 4.80 -10.94 -4.01
N LEU A 94 3.95 -11.05 -2.99
CA LEU A 94 2.49 -11.08 -3.15
C LEU A 94 1.96 -9.77 -3.72
N THR A 95 2.59 -8.63 -3.42
CA THR A 95 2.24 -7.33 -4.00
C THR A 95 2.51 -7.30 -5.50
N VAL A 96 3.63 -7.86 -5.96
CA VAL A 96 3.94 -8.02 -7.40
C VAL A 96 2.89 -8.90 -8.07
N ALA A 97 2.57 -10.05 -7.47
CA ALA A 97 1.57 -10.97 -8.00
C ALA A 97 0.19 -10.31 -8.10
N PHE A 98 -0.23 -9.65 -7.03
CA PHE A 98 -1.50 -8.94 -6.97
C PHE A 98 -1.58 -7.84 -8.04
N GLY A 99 -0.52 -7.04 -8.22
CA GLY A 99 -0.48 -5.97 -9.23
C GLY A 99 -0.50 -6.50 -10.66
N ALA A 100 0.32 -7.51 -10.94
CA ALA A 100 0.37 -8.13 -12.26
C ALA A 100 -0.97 -8.76 -12.64
N LEU A 101 -1.61 -9.49 -11.72
CA LEU A 101 -2.92 -10.10 -11.94
C LEU A 101 -4.03 -9.06 -12.05
N TRP A 102 -3.98 -8.01 -11.24
CA TRP A 102 -4.93 -6.91 -11.29
C TRP A 102 -4.88 -6.22 -12.65
N ALA A 103 -3.70 -5.84 -13.13
CA ALA A 103 -3.55 -5.21 -14.45
C ALA A 103 -3.87 -6.17 -15.59
N THR A 104 -3.47 -7.45 -15.50
CA THR A 104 -3.79 -8.48 -16.51
C THR A 104 -5.30 -8.59 -16.73
N ARG A 105 -6.08 -8.65 -15.65
CA ARG A 105 -7.53 -8.78 -15.71
C ARG A 105 -8.24 -7.59 -16.35
N ARG A 106 -7.62 -6.41 -16.33
CA ARG A 106 -8.25 -5.16 -16.79
C ARG A 106 -7.78 -4.71 -18.16
N ARG A 107 -6.50 -4.95 -18.46
CA ARG A 107 -5.79 -4.38 -19.61
C ARG A 107 -5.03 -5.42 -20.42
N GLY A 108 -5.21 -6.71 -20.11
CA GLY A 108 -4.54 -7.81 -20.80
C GLY A 108 -3.11 -8.08 -20.31
N LEU A 109 -2.53 -9.15 -20.82
CA LEU A 109 -1.25 -9.70 -20.35
C LEU A 109 -0.12 -8.68 -20.38
N GLY A 110 0.01 -7.89 -21.46
CA GLY A 110 1.11 -6.93 -21.61
C GLY A 110 1.15 -5.88 -20.48
N ALA A 111 -0.01 -5.33 -20.10
CA ALA A 111 -0.10 -4.39 -18.99
C ALA A 111 0.21 -5.06 -17.64
N GLY A 112 -0.22 -6.31 -17.45
CA GLY A 112 0.11 -7.11 -16.29
C GLY A 112 1.60 -7.39 -16.15
N LEU A 113 2.26 -7.78 -17.24
CA LEU A 113 3.70 -8.01 -17.27
C LEU A 113 4.48 -6.72 -17.06
N LEU A 114 4.03 -5.61 -17.65
CA LEU A 114 4.69 -4.31 -17.47
C LEU A 114 4.63 -3.83 -16.01
N LEU A 115 3.43 -3.79 -15.41
CA LEU A 115 3.28 -3.39 -14.01
C LEU A 115 3.98 -4.37 -13.08
N GLY A 116 3.86 -5.66 -13.35
CA GLY A 116 4.52 -6.70 -12.59
C GLY A 116 6.04 -6.58 -12.63
N ALA A 117 6.63 -6.46 -13.82
CA ALA A 117 8.08 -6.31 -14.00
C ALA A 117 8.58 -5.05 -13.30
N TRP A 118 7.86 -3.93 -13.44
CA TRP A 118 8.15 -2.70 -12.73
C TRP A 118 8.21 -2.91 -11.22
N LEU A 119 7.15 -3.46 -10.61
CA LEU A 119 7.11 -3.73 -9.16
C LEU A 119 8.14 -4.79 -8.72
N ALA A 120 8.49 -5.73 -9.60
CA ALA A 120 9.46 -6.78 -9.32
C ALA A 120 10.87 -6.22 -9.13
N ILE A 121 11.27 -5.25 -9.97
CA ILE A 121 12.64 -4.69 -10.02
C ILE A 121 12.77 -3.31 -9.38
N LEU A 122 11.66 -2.63 -9.06
CA LEU A 122 11.65 -1.30 -8.44
C LEU A 122 12.54 -1.29 -7.19
N PRO A 123 13.69 -0.59 -7.19
CA PRO A 123 14.67 -0.71 -6.10
C PRO A 123 14.09 -0.39 -4.73
N PHE A 124 13.22 0.62 -4.66
CA PHE A 124 12.55 1.02 -3.42
C PHE A 124 11.66 -0.09 -2.84
N HIS A 125 10.86 -0.75 -3.68
CA HIS A 125 10.00 -1.85 -3.26
C HIS A 125 10.81 -3.12 -2.93
N VAL A 126 11.86 -3.42 -3.69
CA VAL A 126 12.77 -4.53 -3.39
C VAL A 126 13.48 -4.30 -2.05
N TYR A 127 14.07 -3.12 -1.85
CA TYR A 127 14.76 -2.76 -0.62
C TYR A 127 13.85 -2.91 0.61
N HIS A 128 12.68 -2.28 0.60
CA HIS A 128 11.77 -2.33 1.73
C HIS A 128 11.04 -3.66 1.93
N SER A 129 11.02 -4.54 0.92
CA SER A 129 10.52 -5.91 1.10
C SER A 129 11.60 -6.88 1.60
N ARG A 130 12.88 -6.49 1.58
CA ARG A 130 13.98 -7.27 2.15
C ARG A 130 14.30 -6.87 3.59
N GLU A 131 13.87 -5.68 4.01
CA GLU A 131 13.94 -5.20 5.38
C GLU A 131 12.73 -5.66 6.19
N ALA A 132 12.94 -5.90 7.48
CA ALA A 132 11.85 -6.19 8.41
C ALA A 132 11.31 -4.86 8.95
N TYR A 133 10.37 -4.25 8.24
CA TYR A 133 9.82 -2.94 8.63
C TYR A 133 8.42 -2.69 8.07
N TYR A 134 7.72 -1.67 8.59
CA TYR A 134 6.32 -1.41 8.23
C TYR A 134 6.13 -0.95 6.77
N TYR A 135 7.18 -0.51 6.07
CA TYR A 135 7.05 0.08 4.73
C TYR A 135 6.43 -0.87 3.71
N VAL A 136 6.88 -2.13 3.60
CA VAL A 136 6.27 -3.06 2.63
C VAL A 136 4.84 -3.42 3.01
N LEU A 137 4.53 -3.54 4.30
CA LEU A 137 3.14 -3.76 4.75
C LEU A 137 2.24 -2.60 4.31
N VAL A 138 2.70 -1.36 4.52
CA VAL A 138 2.03 -0.15 4.04
C VAL A 138 1.86 -0.19 2.52
N MET A 139 2.92 -0.49 1.76
CA MET A 139 2.84 -0.58 0.30
C MET A 139 1.81 -1.61 -0.16
N THR A 140 1.84 -2.83 0.41
CA THR A 140 0.93 -3.91 0.06
C THR A 140 -0.52 -3.51 0.35
N CYS A 141 -0.79 -3.04 1.55
CA CYS A 141 -2.15 -2.72 1.97
C CYS A 141 -2.68 -1.46 1.26
N SER A 142 -1.84 -0.45 1.05
CA SER A 142 -2.20 0.74 0.27
C SER A 142 -2.44 0.41 -1.21
N ALA A 143 -1.68 -0.52 -1.81
CA ALA A 143 -1.96 -1.01 -3.16
C ALA A 143 -3.32 -1.71 -3.23
N GLY A 144 -3.63 -2.56 -2.24
CA GLY A 144 -4.96 -3.16 -2.05
C GLY A 144 -6.08 -2.12 -2.00
N MET A 145 -5.95 -1.16 -1.10
CA MET A 145 -6.91 -0.07 -0.94
C MET A 145 -7.09 0.75 -2.22
N ALA A 146 -5.99 1.15 -2.87
CA ALA A 146 -6.01 1.99 -4.06
C ALA A 146 -6.58 1.25 -5.28
N TRP A 147 -6.12 0.04 -5.57
CA TRP A 147 -6.55 -0.72 -6.75
C TRP A 147 -8.00 -1.19 -6.64
N ARG A 148 -8.43 -1.66 -5.46
CA ARG A 148 -9.84 -2.04 -5.23
C ARG A 148 -10.74 -0.81 -5.15
N GLY A 149 -10.27 0.27 -4.52
CA GLY A 149 -10.95 1.56 -4.52
C GLY A 149 -11.19 2.07 -5.94
N ALA A 150 -10.18 1.96 -6.81
CA ALA A 150 -10.28 2.35 -8.21
C ALA A 150 -11.32 1.54 -8.98
N ASP A 151 -11.35 0.21 -8.78
CA ASP A 151 -12.38 -0.66 -9.39
C ASP A 151 -13.79 -0.28 -8.96
N PHE A 152 -13.98 -0.08 -7.65
CA PHE A 152 -15.29 0.17 -7.09
C PHE A 152 -15.82 1.54 -7.48
N ALA A 153 -14.97 2.57 -7.48
CA ALA A 153 -15.35 3.88 -7.97
C ALA A 153 -15.65 3.87 -9.48
N ALA A 154 -14.86 3.15 -10.31
CA ALA A 154 -15.18 2.98 -11.73
C ALA A 154 -16.53 2.26 -11.94
N LYS A 155 -16.78 1.18 -11.19
CA LYS A 155 -18.04 0.41 -11.20
C LYS A 155 -19.23 1.28 -10.81
N LEU A 156 -19.10 2.08 -9.75
CA LEU A 156 -20.14 2.99 -9.26
C LEU A 156 -20.45 4.11 -10.27
N ARG A 157 -19.42 4.71 -10.88
CA ARG A 157 -19.57 5.74 -11.93
C ARG A 157 -20.27 5.20 -13.18
N GLY A 158 -20.07 3.93 -13.49
CA GLY A 158 -20.75 3.23 -14.58
C GLY A 158 -22.17 2.75 -14.25
N GLY A 159 -22.76 3.16 -13.11
CA GLY A 159 -24.10 2.71 -12.68
C GLY A 159 -24.14 1.30 -12.09
N GLY A 160 -23.00 0.62 -11.98
CA GLY A 160 -22.89 -0.70 -11.38
C GLY A 160 -23.01 -0.67 -9.84
N ARG A 161 -23.37 -1.81 -9.25
CA ARG A 161 -23.53 -1.94 -7.79
C ARG A 161 -22.31 -2.57 -7.13
N VAL A 162 -21.83 -1.97 -6.04
CA VAL A 162 -20.84 -2.58 -5.14
C VAL A 162 -21.56 -3.43 -4.08
N LEU A 163 -21.09 -4.65 -3.86
CA LEU A 163 -21.64 -5.62 -2.93
C LEU A 163 -21.10 -5.40 -1.52
N ALA A 164 -21.82 -5.88 -0.49
CA ALA A 164 -21.38 -5.77 0.91
C ALA A 164 -19.98 -6.36 1.14
N ARG A 165 -19.70 -7.52 0.54
CA ARG A 165 -18.37 -8.15 0.59
C ARG A 165 -17.26 -7.29 -0.01
N GLU A 166 -17.57 -6.48 -1.03
CA GLU A 166 -16.61 -5.60 -1.69
C GLU A 166 -16.29 -4.39 -0.79
N TYR A 167 -17.29 -3.83 -0.09
CA TYR A 167 -17.03 -2.82 0.94
C TYR A 167 -16.23 -3.38 2.12
N ALA A 168 -16.54 -4.59 2.57
CA ALA A 168 -15.80 -5.25 3.65
C ALA A 168 -14.33 -5.49 3.24
N GLU A 169 -14.10 -5.97 2.01
CA GLU A 169 -12.77 -6.15 1.43
C GLU A 169 -12.00 -4.82 1.40
N TRP A 170 -12.61 -3.75 0.88
CA TRP A 170 -11.97 -2.43 0.85
C TRP A 170 -11.67 -1.91 2.26
N THR A 171 -12.61 -2.06 3.18
CA THR A 171 -12.45 -1.65 4.59
C THR A 171 -11.28 -2.37 5.24
N ALA A 172 -11.14 -3.68 4.99
CA ALA A 172 -10.03 -4.47 5.52
C ALA A 172 -8.68 -3.97 4.97
N TRP A 173 -8.58 -3.73 3.66
CA TRP A 173 -7.37 -3.16 3.07
C TRP A 173 -7.03 -1.79 3.65
N THR A 174 -8.01 -0.89 3.73
CA THR A 174 -7.86 0.46 4.28
C THR A 174 -7.45 0.42 5.75
N LEU A 175 -8.10 -0.42 6.56
CA LEU A 175 -7.79 -0.57 7.98
C LEU A 175 -6.37 -1.09 8.17
N LEU A 176 -5.98 -2.17 7.47
CA LEU A 176 -4.62 -2.70 7.56
C LEU A 176 -3.57 -1.69 7.09
N ALA A 177 -3.86 -0.88 6.07
CA ALA A 177 -2.96 0.17 5.61
C ALA A 177 -2.79 1.27 6.68
N CYS A 178 -3.89 1.74 7.27
CA CYS A 178 -3.87 2.72 8.36
C CYS A 178 -3.20 2.19 9.63
N MET A 179 -3.36 0.90 9.91
CA MET A 179 -2.68 0.20 11.01
C MET A 179 -1.21 -0.08 10.71
N GLY A 180 -0.80 -0.08 9.43
CA GLY A 180 0.58 -0.20 9.02
C GLY A 180 1.37 1.07 9.36
N HIS A 181 0.82 2.25 9.06
CA HIS A 181 1.47 3.52 9.41
C HIS A 181 0.52 4.74 9.34
N MET A 182 0.78 5.74 10.19
CA MET A 182 -0.04 6.96 10.30
C MET A 182 -0.03 7.85 9.04
N SER A 183 1.03 7.80 8.24
CA SER A 183 1.10 8.54 6.96
C SER A 183 0.00 8.15 5.97
N VAL A 184 -0.59 6.96 6.14
CA VAL A 184 -1.64 6.45 5.26
C VAL A 184 -3.02 7.01 5.61
N TRP A 185 -3.20 7.61 6.79
CA TRP A 185 -4.53 8.04 7.25
C TRP A 185 -5.15 9.11 6.33
N VAL A 186 -4.34 10.07 5.88
CA VAL A 186 -4.78 11.12 4.94
C VAL A 186 -5.16 10.47 3.60
N VAL A 187 -4.30 9.58 3.12
CA VAL A 187 -4.51 8.84 1.86
C VAL A 187 -5.78 7.99 1.91
N ALA A 188 -6.05 7.32 3.02
CA ALA A 188 -7.27 6.56 3.25
C ALA A 188 -8.52 7.46 3.26
N GLY A 189 -8.43 8.63 3.88
CA GLY A 189 -9.51 9.64 3.87
C GLY A 189 -9.83 10.12 2.45
N VAL A 190 -8.81 10.41 1.65
CA VAL A 190 -8.95 10.79 0.24
C VAL A 190 -9.57 9.66 -0.58
N ALA A 191 -9.07 8.42 -0.43
CA ALA A 191 -9.63 7.27 -1.13
C ALA A 191 -11.10 7.02 -0.76
N TRP A 192 -11.45 7.21 0.52
CA TRP A 192 -12.84 7.16 0.99
C TRP A 192 -13.70 8.23 0.32
N LEU A 193 -13.23 9.48 0.25
CA LEU A 193 -13.94 10.60 -0.41
C LEU A 193 -14.16 10.34 -1.90
N VAL A 194 -13.14 9.84 -2.60
CA VAL A 194 -13.25 9.48 -4.02
C VAL A 194 -14.30 8.38 -4.22
N LEU A 195 -14.31 7.37 -3.35
CA LEU A 195 -15.29 6.28 -3.43
C LEU A 195 -16.71 6.77 -3.11
N ALA A 196 -16.87 7.56 -2.05
CA ALA A 196 -18.14 8.16 -1.63
C ALA A 196 -18.74 9.07 -2.72
N GLY A 197 -17.90 9.96 -3.29
CA GLY A 197 -18.30 10.84 -4.38
C GLY A 197 -18.68 10.07 -5.64
N SER A 198 -17.97 8.99 -5.95
CA SER A 198 -18.25 8.16 -7.14
C SER A 198 -19.61 7.48 -7.08
N GLY A 199 -20.04 7.00 -5.91
CA GLY A 199 -21.39 6.47 -5.72
C GLY A 199 -22.46 7.54 -5.71
N TRP A 200 -22.15 8.77 -5.28
CA TRP A 200 -23.09 9.89 -5.36
C TRP A 200 -23.35 10.35 -6.79
N THR A 201 -22.32 10.44 -7.64
CA THR A 201 -22.46 10.94 -9.01
C THR A 201 -22.96 9.89 -10.00
N GLY A 202 -22.69 8.61 -9.76
CA GLY A 202 -22.93 7.54 -10.73
C GLY A 202 -24.20 6.71 -10.54
N GLN A 203 -24.94 6.90 -9.45
CA GLN A 203 -26.06 6.02 -9.06
C GLN A 203 -27.41 6.72 -9.07
N SER A 204 -28.49 5.93 -9.23
CA SER A 204 -29.88 6.38 -9.02
C SER A 204 -30.12 6.77 -7.56
N ALA A 205 -31.21 7.49 -7.27
CA ALA A 205 -31.52 7.95 -5.90
C ALA A 205 -31.54 6.80 -4.87
N ALA A 206 -32.14 5.66 -5.23
CA ALA A 206 -32.14 4.47 -4.37
C ALA A 206 -30.74 3.87 -4.20
N GLY A 207 -29.92 3.88 -5.25
CA GLY A 207 -28.52 3.44 -5.20
C GLY A 207 -27.66 4.34 -4.31
N ARG A 208 -27.82 5.67 -4.42
CA ARG A 208 -27.13 6.67 -3.58
C ARG A 208 -27.42 6.46 -2.09
N LYS A 209 -28.69 6.22 -1.72
CA LYS A 209 -29.05 5.95 -0.32
C LYS A 209 -28.34 4.70 0.21
N ARG A 210 -28.35 3.58 -0.52
CA ARG A 210 -27.66 2.34 -0.12
C ARG A 210 -26.16 2.54 -0.02
N HIS A 211 -25.56 3.26 -0.97
CA HIS A 211 -24.14 3.57 -0.97
C HIS A 211 -23.76 4.45 0.23
N GLY A 212 -24.54 5.49 0.52
CA GLY A 212 -24.32 6.35 1.68
C GLY A 212 -24.35 5.58 3.01
N VAL A 213 -25.31 4.67 3.19
CA VAL A 213 -25.35 3.78 4.36
C VAL A 213 -24.11 2.90 4.42
N ALA A 214 -23.72 2.28 3.30
CA ALA A 214 -22.51 1.45 3.26
C ALA A 214 -21.26 2.25 3.63
N MET A 215 -21.07 3.44 3.07
CA MET A 215 -19.92 4.30 3.38
C MET A 215 -19.92 4.79 4.83
N GLY A 216 -21.10 5.03 5.43
CA GLY A 216 -21.25 5.30 6.85
C GLY A 216 -20.81 4.13 7.72
N LEU A 217 -21.17 2.90 7.36
CA LEU A 217 -20.71 1.68 8.05
C LEU A 217 -19.19 1.48 7.91
N VAL A 218 -18.63 1.76 6.73
CA VAL A 218 -17.18 1.74 6.51
C VAL A 218 -16.49 2.75 7.44
N ALA A 219 -16.98 3.99 7.50
CA ALA A 219 -16.43 5.01 8.39
C ALA A 219 -16.51 4.60 9.87
N ALA A 220 -17.64 4.04 10.30
CA ALA A 220 -17.80 3.53 11.66
C ALA A 220 -16.84 2.38 11.98
N ALA A 221 -16.63 1.45 11.06
CA ALA A 221 -15.70 0.33 11.23
C ALA A 221 -14.24 0.81 11.31
N LEU A 222 -13.84 1.74 10.43
CA LEU A 222 -12.50 2.34 10.47
C LEU A 222 -12.30 3.12 11.77
N ALA A 223 -13.29 3.91 12.20
CA ALA A 223 -13.25 4.63 13.47
C ALA A 223 -13.12 3.66 14.65
N ALA A 224 -13.91 2.60 14.71
CA ALA A 224 -13.83 1.60 15.78
C ALA A 224 -12.44 0.93 15.85
N GLY A 225 -11.85 0.58 14.69
CA GLY A 225 -10.52 -0.03 14.63
C GLY A 225 -9.37 0.94 14.94
N MET A 226 -9.55 2.24 14.66
CA MET A 226 -8.49 3.24 14.71
C MET A 226 -8.56 4.21 15.88
N ILE A 227 -9.71 4.35 16.56
CA ILE A 227 -9.96 5.43 17.53
C ILE A 227 -8.89 5.48 18.62
N ARG A 228 -8.50 4.32 19.16
CA ARG A 228 -7.45 4.22 20.18
C ARG A 228 -6.12 4.81 19.68
N TRP A 229 -5.77 4.53 18.44
CA TRP A 229 -4.51 4.96 17.84
C TRP A 229 -4.53 6.44 17.46
N VAL A 230 -5.67 6.93 16.97
CA VAL A 230 -5.89 8.35 16.71
C VAL A 230 -5.75 9.17 17.99
N LEU A 231 -6.40 8.75 19.08
CA LEU A 231 -6.30 9.43 20.38
C LEU A 231 -4.85 9.46 20.91
N ARG A 232 -4.10 8.36 20.72
CA ARG A 232 -2.69 8.31 21.07
C ARG A 232 -1.82 9.25 20.24
N ALA A 233 -2.02 9.26 18.92
CA ALA A 233 -1.30 10.17 18.04
C ALA A 233 -1.57 11.64 18.41
N LEU A 234 -2.83 12.00 18.68
CA LEU A 234 -3.19 13.35 19.13
C LEU A 234 -2.53 13.73 20.46
N TYR A 235 -2.48 12.79 21.42
CA TYR A 235 -1.79 13.01 22.68
C TYR A 235 -0.28 13.23 22.48
N GLU A 236 0.37 12.43 21.62
CA GLU A 236 1.79 12.60 21.31
C GLU A 236 2.09 13.89 20.54
N MET A 237 1.24 14.26 19.60
CA MET A 237 1.36 15.55 18.91
C MET A 237 1.26 16.71 19.88
N ARG A 238 0.35 16.63 20.86
CA ARG A 238 0.24 17.65 21.92
C ARG A 238 1.48 17.70 22.81
N ARG A 239 2.05 16.53 23.15
CA ARG A 239 3.31 16.45 23.92
C ARG A 239 4.48 17.02 23.14
N ALA A 240 4.63 16.65 21.86
CA ALA A 240 5.69 17.12 20.98
C ALA A 240 5.58 18.62 20.69
N ALA A 241 4.36 19.16 20.50
CA ALA A 241 4.16 20.59 20.28
C ALA A 241 4.55 21.47 21.49
N ALA A 242 4.63 20.88 22.69
CA ALA A 242 5.13 21.56 23.89
C ALA A 242 6.67 21.58 23.96
N ASP A 243 7.37 20.84 23.11
CA ASP A 243 8.82 20.80 22.99
C ASP A 243 9.28 21.55 21.71
N PRO A 244 9.90 22.74 21.84
CA PRO A 244 10.38 23.54 20.70
C PRO A 244 11.41 22.82 19.81
N SER A 245 12.04 21.74 20.29
CA SER A 245 12.99 20.94 19.52
C SER A 245 12.33 19.88 18.63
N ALA A 246 11.04 19.61 18.82
CA ALA A 246 10.29 18.56 18.14
C ALA A 246 9.60 19.04 16.84
N HIS A 247 10.24 19.94 16.08
CA HIS A 247 9.72 20.39 14.78
C HIS A 247 9.79 19.28 13.72
N ILE A 248 8.68 18.56 13.57
CA ILE A 248 8.45 17.51 12.56
C ILE A 248 8.65 18.02 11.12
N GLY A 249 8.47 19.31 10.86
CA GLY A 249 8.53 19.91 9.51
C GLY A 249 9.94 20.09 8.92
N SER A 250 10.96 20.32 9.76
CA SER A 250 12.32 20.65 9.28
C SER A 250 12.98 19.51 8.50
N ALA A 251 12.54 18.27 8.72
CA ALA A 251 13.02 17.10 7.99
C ALA A 251 12.42 16.95 6.58
N PHE A 252 11.35 17.67 6.22
CA PHE A 252 10.59 17.45 4.98
C PHE A 252 10.73 18.56 3.92
N ASP A 253 11.22 19.74 4.28
CA ASP A 253 11.28 20.91 3.39
C ASP A 253 12.16 20.71 2.13
N PHE A 254 13.01 19.68 2.13
CA PHE A 254 13.93 19.37 1.01
C PHE A 254 13.82 17.93 0.45
N VAL A 255 12.82 17.17 0.89
CA VAL A 255 12.74 15.70 0.65
C VAL A 255 12.07 15.38 -0.68
N GLY A 256 11.03 16.11 -1.09
CA GLY A 256 10.25 15.80 -2.31
C GLY A 256 11.10 15.60 -3.57
N PRO A 257 11.87 16.61 -4.03
CA PRO A 257 12.68 16.51 -5.25
C PRO A 257 13.80 15.46 -5.17
N ARG A 258 14.35 15.21 -3.97
CA ARG A 258 15.42 14.23 -3.76
C ARG A 258 14.90 12.80 -3.70
N VAL A 259 13.69 12.58 -3.19
CA VAL A 259 13.16 11.24 -2.93
C VAL A 259 12.32 10.70 -4.09
N LEU A 260 11.64 11.54 -4.87
CA LEU A 260 10.85 11.11 -6.03
C LEU A 260 11.61 10.21 -7.02
N PRO A 261 12.87 10.50 -7.40
CA PRO A 261 13.64 9.59 -8.26
C PRO A 261 13.87 8.20 -7.63
N PHE A 262 14.00 8.09 -6.31
CA PHE A 262 14.12 6.79 -5.63
C PHE A 262 12.86 5.94 -5.78
N PHE A 263 11.68 6.55 -5.74
CA PHE A 263 10.40 5.86 -5.97
C PHE A 263 10.17 5.45 -7.43
N ALA A 264 10.94 6.01 -8.37
CA ALA A 264 10.94 5.63 -9.77
C ALA A 264 12.03 4.57 -10.06
N GLY A 265 13.30 4.96 -10.17
CA GLY A 265 14.38 4.05 -10.58
C GLY A 265 15.68 4.20 -9.79
N GLY A 266 15.63 4.90 -8.64
CA GLY A 266 16.79 5.28 -7.85
C GLY A 266 17.22 6.73 -8.07
N ALA A 267 17.99 7.30 -7.13
CA ALA A 267 18.61 8.62 -7.30
C ALA A 267 19.84 8.55 -8.23
N ASN A 268 19.60 8.22 -9.49
CA ASN A 268 20.58 8.19 -10.56
C ASN A 268 19.94 8.71 -11.86
N ALA A 269 20.74 8.89 -12.91
CA ALA A 269 20.26 9.40 -14.19
C ALA A 269 19.13 8.53 -14.79
N ILE A 270 19.17 7.22 -14.56
CA ILE A 270 18.14 6.28 -15.05
C ILE A 270 16.82 6.53 -14.31
N GLY A 271 16.82 6.63 -12.98
CA GLY A 271 15.62 6.91 -12.21
C GLY A 271 15.01 8.28 -12.52
N ILE A 272 15.84 9.30 -12.80
CA ILE A 272 15.37 10.60 -13.29
C ILE A 272 14.73 10.46 -14.67
N ALA A 273 15.36 9.74 -15.61
CA ALA A 273 14.82 9.53 -16.95
C ALA A 273 13.49 8.78 -16.91
N ILE A 274 13.36 7.76 -16.05
CA ILE A 274 12.10 7.02 -15.88
C ILE A 274 11.02 7.90 -15.25
N LEU A 275 11.36 8.69 -14.23
CA LEU A 275 10.43 9.64 -13.62
C LEU A 275 9.95 10.67 -14.66
N ALA A 276 10.87 11.23 -15.45
CA ALA A 276 10.52 12.17 -16.52
C ALA A 276 9.63 11.53 -17.58
N ALA A 277 9.91 10.29 -18.00
CA ALA A 277 9.08 9.54 -18.93
C ALA A 277 7.67 9.25 -18.35
N ALA A 278 7.58 8.89 -17.06
CA ALA A 278 6.31 8.66 -16.38
C ALA A 278 5.48 9.95 -16.27
N LEU A 279 6.12 11.07 -15.90
CA LEU A 279 5.49 12.39 -15.84
C LEU A 279 5.06 12.88 -17.23
N ALA A 280 5.89 12.67 -18.25
CA ALA A 280 5.55 13.01 -19.63
C ALA A 280 4.38 12.15 -20.15
N ALA A 281 4.35 10.85 -19.82
CA ALA A 281 3.23 9.99 -20.14
C ALA A 281 1.95 10.44 -19.41
N ALA A 282 2.03 10.77 -18.12
CA ALA A 282 0.89 11.31 -17.36
C ALA A 282 0.39 12.63 -17.97
N GLY A 283 1.29 13.56 -18.28
CA GLY A 283 1.00 14.83 -18.93
C GLY A 283 0.38 14.66 -20.32
N TRP A 284 0.91 13.73 -21.12
CA TRP A 284 0.37 13.39 -22.44
C TRP A 284 -1.04 12.83 -22.34
N VAL A 285 -1.31 11.91 -21.41
CA VAL A 285 -2.64 11.35 -21.23
C VAL A 285 -3.61 12.42 -20.71
N PHE A 286 -3.18 13.28 -19.78
CA PHE A 286 -3.99 14.41 -19.29
C PHE A 286 -4.32 15.38 -20.43
N TRP A 287 -3.34 15.75 -21.25
CA TRP A 287 -3.51 16.60 -22.42
C TRP A 287 -4.46 15.99 -23.45
N LYS A 288 -4.26 14.71 -23.81
CA LYS A 288 -5.14 13.97 -24.73
C LYS A 288 -6.58 13.87 -24.21
N SER A 289 -6.75 13.86 -22.88
CA SER A 289 -8.07 13.87 -22.25
C SER A 289 -8.76 15.26 -22.24
N ARG A 290 -8.13 16.32 -22.78
CA ARG A 290 -8.63 17.70 -22.84
C ARG A 290 -9.19 18.21 -21.51
N GLY A 291 -8.49 17.93 -20.40
CA GLY A 291 -8.92 18.31 -19.05
C GLY A 291 -10.17 17.57 -18.55
N ARG A 292 -10.57 16.47 -19.21
CA ARG A 292 -11.62 15.54 -18.77
C ARG A 292 -11.05 14.13 -18.58
N PRO A 293 -10.00 13.94 -17.75
CA PRO A 293 -9.46 12.62 -17.47
C PRO A 293 -10.56 11.67 -16.98
N GLY A 294 -10.68 10.51 -17.65
CA GLY A 294 -11.69 9.50 -17.33
C GLY A 294 -12.91 9.42 -18.25
N ARG A 295 -13.08 10.33 -19.22
CA ARG A 295 -14.26 10.32 -20.11
C ARG A 295 -14.39 9.09 -21.01
N GLY A 296 -13.25 8.54 -21.47
CA GLY A 296 -13.21 7.30 -22.24
C GLY A 296 -12.89 6.05 -21.41
N ASP A 297 -12.52 6.25 -20.14
CA ASP A 297 -11.98 5.18 -19.29
C ASP A 297 -12.15 5.51 -17.79
N PRO A 298 -13.25 5.05 -17.18
CA PRO A 298 -13.57 5.35 -15.79
C PRO A 298 -12.50 4.91 -14.78
N LEU A 299 -11.75 3.86 -15.10
CA LEU A 299 -10.67 3.37 -14.23
C LEU A 299 -9.49 4.35 -14.23
N TYR A 300 -9.07 4.82 -15.41
CA TYR A 300 -8.01 5.82 -15.54
C TYR A 300 -8.37 7.11 -14.81
N GLY A 301 -9.59 7.63 -15.01
CA GLY A 301 -10.05 8.83 -14.31
C GLY A 301 -10.01 8.67 -12.80
N THR A 302 -10.39 7.50 -12.28
CA THR A 302 -10.37 7.22 -10.85
C THR A 302 -8.95 7.16 -10.29
N LEU A 303 -8.02 6.49 -10.97
CA LEU A 303 -6.61 6.48 -10.58
C LEU A 303 -6.00 7.89 -10.60
N ALA A 304 -6.37 8.72 -11.59
CA ALA A 304 -5.92 10.10 -11.65
C ALA A 304 -6.46 10.94 -10.47
N TRP A 305 -7.73 10.77 -10.10
CA TRP A 305 -8.30 11.45 -8.93
C TRP A 305 -7.64 11.01 -7.62
N LEU A 306 -7.33 9.72 -7.48
CA LEU A 306 -6.59 9.20 -6.34
C LEU A 306 -5.20 9.84 -6.28
N ALA A 307 -4.45 9.84 -7.39
CA ALA A 307 -3.12 10.43 -7.46
C ALA A 307 -3.13 11.95 -7.16
N LEU A 308 -4.07 12.70 -7.76
CA LEU A 308 -4.23 14.14 -7.48
C LEU A 308 -4.61 14.44 -6.03
N GLY A 309 -5.30 13.51 -5.38
CA GLY A 309 -5.64 13.61 -3.96
C GLY A 309 -4.49 13.23 -3.01
N GLY A 310 -3.32 12.87 -3.52
CA GLY A 310 -2.12 12.58 -2.71
C GLY A 310 -1.77 11.10 -2.56
N LEU A 311 -2.21 10.22 -3.48
CA LEU A 311 -1.67 8.86 -3.65
C LEU A 311 -0.44 8.82 -4.56
#